data_AF-A0A6A6RM14-F1
#
_entry.id   AF-A0A6A6RM14-F1
#
_cell.length_a   1.000
_cell.length_b   1.000
_cell.length_c   1.000
_cell.angle_alpha   90.00
_cell.angle_beta   90.00
_cell.angle_gamma   90.00
#
_symmetry.space_group_name_H-M   'P 1'
#
loop_
_entity.id
_entity.type
_entity.pdbx_description
1 polymer ?
#
loop_
_entity_poly.entity_id
_entity_poly.type
_entity_poly.pdbx_seq_one_letter_code
_entity_poly.pdbx_strand_id
1 'polypeptide(L)'
;MRSTTPLIAALATTASAQLYPNQSNLNHTCSLQKPLLSCPEHDPSVVDSCCVETFGGLLLSTQLWATYTGGESSGQLLPADSWTLHGLWPDFCNGSYTQYCDLTRQYDPLPSPNTTTGQPNGTAVKPWTGPNIGTFLEPFGKPDLLDFMQTYWIAQNQDNAGFWGHEFSKHATCYSTFDTACYGPLYREHEEVVDFFETAIRYYRRFPTFEWLAGASIVPSNLTTYTYADIRDALFERTKGVPFIGCSGPRYNSTDAGKNSTDNGYTVFSEVWYYEHVYGRPQEGNTVPQNASSSYLTTCAKTAGAILYPERSNGSVRVPTVAS
;
A
#
# COMPACT_ATOMS: atom_id res chain seq x y z
N MET A 1 9.17 48.57 -45.38
CA MET A 1 8.20 48.15 -44.34
C MET A 1 8.67 46.81 -43.79
N ARG A 2 9.21 46.78 -42.57
CA ARG A 2 9.59 45.53 -41.90
C ARG A 2 8.34 45.03 -41.17
N SER A 3 7.80 43.90 -41.62
CA SER A 3 6.67 43.24 -40.98
C SER A 3 7.18 42.52 -39.74
N THR A 4 6.79 42.97 -38.56
CA THR A 4 7.02 42.27 -37.29
C THR A 4 5.82 41.42 -36.99
N THR A 5 5.94 40.11 -37.20
CA THR A 5 4.96 39.12 -36.76
C THR A 5 5.13 38.92 -35.24
N PRO A 6 4.11 39.08 -34.40
CA PRO A 6 4.23 38.80 -32.99
C PRO A 6 4.26 37.28 -32.79
N LEU A 7 5.29 36.79 -32.09
CA LEU A 7 5.33 35.43 -31.58
C LEU A 7 4.31 35.34 -30.43
N ILE A 8 3.17 34.70 -30.66
CA ILE A 8 2.25 34.35 -29.58
C ILE A 8 2.90 33.17 -28.86
N ALA A 9 3.47 33.42 -27.69
CA ALA A 9 3.88 32.36 -26.77
C ALA A 9 2.59 31.68 -26.28
N ALA A 10 2.31 30.49 -26.82
CA ALA A 10 1.31 29.61 -26.25
C ALA A 10 1.80 29.21 -24.85
N LEU A 11 1.18 29.77 -23.81
CA LEU A 11 1.25 29.21 -22.46
C LEU A 11 0.61 27.84 -22.54
N ALA A 12 1.42 26.79 -22.71
CA ALA A 12 0.99 25.43 -22.48
C ALA A 12 0.60 25.37 -21.00
N THR A 13 -0.70 25.40 -20.71
CA THR A 13 -1.21 24.93 -19.43
C THR A 13 -0.91 23.44 -19.42
N THR A 14 0.26 23.07 -18.91
CA THR A 14 0.51 21.70 -18.47
C THR A 14 -0.56 21.44 -17.42
N ALA A 15 -1.59 20.68 -17.79
CA ALA A 15 -2.56 20.16 -16.84
C ALA A 15 -1.71 19.44 -15.79
N SER A 16 -1.52 20.09 -14.64
CA SER A 16 -0.74 19.50 -13.57
C SER A 16 -1.61 18.39 -13.02
N ALA A 17 -1.02 17.20 -12.99
CA ALA A 17 -1.59 16.02 -12.38
C ALA A 17 -1.81 16.32 -10.89
N GLN A 18 -3.03 16.75 -10.54
CA GLN A 18 -3.33 17.29 -9.22
C GLN A 18 -4.61 16.73 -8.65
N LEU A 19 -4.55 16.37 -7.38
CA LEU A 19 -5.71 15.92 -6.60
C LEU A 19 -6.66 17.10 -6.32
N TYR A 20 -6.10 18.29 -6.10
CA TYR A 20 -6.85 19.50 -5.84
C TYR A 20 -6.69 20.50 -7.00
N PRO A 21 -7.80 20.97 -7.61
CA PRO A 21 -7.71 21.98 -8.65
C PRO A 21 -7.19 23.28 -8.02
N ASN A 22 -6.04 23.76 -8.50
CA ASN A 22 -5.31 24.95 -8.03
C ASN A 22 -4.30 24.73 -6.91
N GLN A 23 -3.80 23.50 -6.70
CA GLN A 23 -2.64 23.30 -5.83
C GLN A 23 -1.44 24.06 -6.42
N SER A 24 -0.85 24.97 -5.63
CA SER A 24 0.34 25.69 -6.05
C SER A 24 1.50 24.71 -6.22
N ASN A 25 2.49 25.05 -7.04
CA ASN A 25 3.79 24.38 -7.05
C ASN A 25 4.86 25.21 -6.32
N LEU A 26 4.45 26.15 -5.47
CA LEU A 26 5.35 27.07 -4.77
C LEU A 26 5.00 27.12 -3.29
N ASN A 27 6.00 27.44 -2.47
CA ASN A 27 5.86 27.77 -1.04
C ASN A 27 5.47 26.60 -0.10
N HIS A 28 5.78 25.35 -0.44
CA HIS A 28 5.56 24.16 0.41
C HIS A 28 6.71 23.86 1.38
N THR A 29 7.18 24.86 2.14
CA THR A 29 8.27 24.65 3.11
C THR A 29 7.75 24.01 4.40
N CYS A 30 7.52 22.70 4.38
CA CYS A 30 6.87 21.98 5.49
C CYS A 30 7.62 22.08 6.82
N SER A 31 8.95 22.26 6.81
CA SER A 31 9.74 22.46 8.04
C SER A 31 9.40 23.75 8.81
N LEU A 32 8.73 24.71 8.17
CA LEU A 32 8.24 25.94 8.82
C LEU A 32 6.80 25.80 9.33
N GLN A 33 6.13 24.71 8.99
CA GLN A 33 4.75 24.46 9.36
C GLN A 33 4.70 23.53 10.57
N LYS A 34 3.70 23.73 11.43
CA LYS A 34 3.44 22.78 12.51
C LYS A 34 2.79 21.54 11.89
N PRO A 35 3.35 20.33 12.07
CA PRO A 35 2.73 19.13 11.53
C PRO A 35 1.38 18.88 12.21
N LEU A 36 0.34 18.66 11.41
CA LEU A 36 -1.01 18.36 11.88
C LEU A 36 -1.29 16.87 11.71
N LEU A 37 -2.11 16.31 12.61
CA LEU A 37 -2.52 14.91 12.51
C LEU A 37 -3.50 14.76 11.33
N SER A 38 -3.30 13.77 10.48
CA SER A 38 -4.06 13.53 9.25
C SER A 38 -5.55 13.28 9.45
N CYS A 39 -5.96 12.84 10.65
CA CYS A 39 -7.35 12.76 11.07
C CYS A 39 -7.59 13.56 12.36
N PRO A 40 -8.74 14.26 12.49
CA PRO A 40 -9.83 14.38 11.52
C PRO A 40 -9.42 15.10 10.23
N GLU A 41 -10.22 14.93 9.17
CA GLU A 41 -9.96 15.52 7.84
C GLU A 41 -9.77 17.05 7.94
N HIS A 42 -8.81 17.58 7.17
CA HIS A 42 -8.54 19.01 7.08
C HIS A 42 -9.01 19.56 5.74
N ASP A 43 -9.48 20.80 5.75
CA ASP A 43 -9.83 21.52 4.51
C ASP A 43 -8.54 21.91 3.75
N PRO A 44 -8.29 21.36 2.54
CA PRO A 44 -7.09 21.65 1.76
C PRO A 44 -7.00 23.12 1.29
N SER A 45 -8.06 23.92 1.46
CA SER A 45 -8.03 25.36 1.19
C SER A 45 -7.47 26.19 2.36
N VAL A 46 -7.38 25.62 3.56
CA VAL A 46 -6.89 26.31 4.78
C VAL A 46 -5.58 25.75 5.31
N VAL A 47 -5.22 24.52 4.94
CA VAL A 47 -3.92 23.92 5.24
C VAL A 47 -3.16 23.61 3.95
N ASP A 48 -1.83 23.56 4.05
CA ASP A 48 -1.01 23.15 2.93
C ASP A 48 -1.06 21.61 2.77
N SER A 49 -1.78 21.15 1.75
CA SER A 49 -1.95 19.72 1.44
C SER A 49 -0.67 19.01 1.00
N CYS A 50 0.41 19.76 0.74
CA CYS A 50 1.73 19.16 0.56
C CYS A 50 2.44 18.87 1.89
N CYS A 51 2.02 19.49 2.98
CA CYS A 51 2.65 19.38 4.30
C CYS A 51 1.80 18.66 5.34
N VAL A 52 0.53 18.38 5.02
CA VAL A 52 -0.41 17.61 5.82
C VAL A 52 -1.20 16.73 4.86
N GLU A 53 -1.32 15.44 5.15
CA GLU A 53 -2.23 14.58 4.37
C GLU A 53 -3.69 14.97 4.62
N THR A 54 -4.36 15.48 3.58
CA THR A 54 -5.73 16.01 3.66
C THR A 54 -6.77 15.17 2.95
N PHE A 55 -6.38 14.10 2.25
CA PHE A 55 -7.31 13.29 1.47
C PHE A 55 -7.67 11.99 2.17
N GLY A 56 -6.74 11.04 2.27
CA GLY A 56 -6.94 9.79 3.01
C GLY A 56 -6.04 9.73 4.24
N GLY A 57 -6.54 10.27 5.34
CA GLY A 57 -5.77 10.44 6.57
C GLY A 57 -5.60 9.19 7.43
N LEU A 58 -6.30 8.09 7.13
CA LEU A 58 -6.13 6.81 7.78
C LEU A 58 -5.22 5.92 6.92
N LEU A 59 -3.97 5.77 7.32
CA LEU A 59 -2.97 5.03 6.55
C LEU A 59 -2.98 3.56 6.94
N LEU A 60 -2.96 2.67 5.96
CA LEU A 60 -2.86 1.22 6.15
C LEU A 60 -1.54 0.73 5.56
N SER A 61 -0.63 0.25 6.40
CA SER A 61 0.51 -0.55 5.94
C SER A 61 0.08 -2.01 5.86
N THR A 62 0.00 -2.55 4.64
CA THR A 62 -0.59 -3.86 4.37
C THR A 62 0.47 -4.87 3.98
N GLN A 63 0.35 -6.09 4.49
CA GLN A 63 1.31 -7.18 4.27
C GLN A 63 0.60 -8.48 3.92
N LEU A 64 1.27 -9.29 3.10
CA LEU A 64 0.78 -10.58 2.62
C LEU A 64 1.65 -11.73 3.11
N TRP A 65 0.98 -12.84 3.38
CA TRP A 65 1.59 -14.16 3.47
C TRP A 65 1.10 -15.03 2.31
N ALA A 66 1.93 -15.08 1.26
CA ALA A 66 1.76 -16.02 0.18
C ALA A 66 2.58 -17.29 0.45
N THR A 67 2.08 -18.44 -0.01
CA THR A 67 2.84 -19.70 -0.02
C THR A 67 3.59 -19.94 -1.32
N TYR A 68 3.19 -19.27 -2.40
CA TYR A 68 3.78 -19.33 -3.74
C TYR A 68 3.48 -18.03 -4.50
N THR A 69 4.24 -17.75 -5.57
CA THR A 69 4.10 -16.54 -6.39
C THR A 69 3.42 -16.81 -7.74
N GLY A 70 3.49 -18.03 -8.28
CA GLY A 70 3.08 -18.33 -9.65
C GLY A 70 4.11 -17.89 -10.71
N GLY A 71 5.18 -17.21 -10.29
CA GLY A 71 6.32 -16.78 -11.09
C GLY A 71 7.61 -17.50 -10.72
N GLU A 72 7.53 -18.66 -10.04
CA GLU A 72 8.73 -19.42 -9.64
C GLU A 72 9.61 -19.78 -10.85
N SER A 73 9.00 -20.08 -11.99
CA SER A 73 9.72 -20.42 -13.23
C SER A 73 10.52 -19.23 -13.82
N SER A 74 10.17 -18.00 -13.47
CA SER A 74 10.92 -16.78 -13.82
C SER A 74 11.81 -16.27 -12.69
N GLY A 75 11.90 -17.01 -11.58
CA GLY A 75 12.72 -16.64 -10.42
C GLY A 75 12.07 -15.64 -9.46
N GLN A 76 10.79 -15.33 -9.62
CA GLN A 76 10.03 -14.53 -8.64
C GLN A 76 9.75 -15.40 -7.41
N LEU A 77 10.55 -15.23 -6.37
CA LEU A 77 10.52 -16.06 -5.15
C LEU A 77 10.26 -15.20 -3.91
N LEU A 78 9.62 -15.80 -2.93
CA LEU A 78 9.28 -15.15 -1.67
C LEU A 78 10.49 -15.15 -0.70
N PRO A 79 10.69 -14.07 0.08
CA PRO A 79 11.82 -13.95 1.01
C PRO A 79 11.63 -14.83 2.25
N ALA A 80 12.54 -15.76 2.53
CA ALA A 80 12.49 -16.60 3.72
C ALA A 80 12.25 -15.78 4.99
N ASP A 81 11.49 -16.34 5.94
CA ASP A 81 11.28 -15.77 7.27
C ASP A 81 10.75 -14.32 7.29
N SER A 82 9.97 -13.93 6.28
CA SER A 82 9.41 -12.59 6.18
C SER A 82 8.03 -12.58 5.52
N TRP A 83 7.13 -11.74 6.02
CA TRP A 83 5.95 -11.32 5.27
C TRP A 83 6.36 -10.37 4.15
N THR A 84 5.59 -10.25 3.07
CA THR A 84 5.87 -9.32 1.97
C THR A 84 4.98 -8.09 2.04
N LEU A 85 5.47 -6.95 1.59
CA LEU A 85 4.69 -5.74 1.41
C LEU A 85 3.58 -5.99 0.38
N HIS A 86 2.36 -5.60 0.74
CA HIS A 86 1.23 -5.49 -0.19
C HIS A 86 1.14 -4.05 -0.70
N GLY A 87 0.98 -3.08 0.22
CA GLY A 87 0.95 -1.68 -0.13
C GLY A 87 0.89 -0.73 1.08
N LEU A 88 0.71 0.54 0.75
CA LEU A 88 0.46 1.62 1.69
C LEU A 88 -0.77 2.39 1.20
N TRP A 89 -1.89 2.26 1.90
CA TRP A 89 -3.19 2.72 1.40
C TRP A 89 -3.74 3.91 2.20
N PRO A 90 -4.26 4.95 1.54
CA PRO A 90 -4.93 6.08 2.19
C PRO A 90 -6.45 5.87 2.24
N ASP A 91 -6.96 5.47 3.39
CA ASP A 91 -8.40 5.45 3.68
C ASP A 91 -8.84 6.83 4.20
N PHE A 92 -10.11 7.17 3.98
CA PHE A 92 -10.73 8.32 4.64
C PHE A 92 -10.80 8.08 6.16
N CYS A 93 -10.92 9.16 6.94
CA CYS A 93 -10.92 9.06 8.42
C CYS A 93 -12.12 8.26 8.98
N ASN A 94 -13.16 8.04 8.17
CA ASN A 94 -14.30 7.20 8.51
C ASN A 94 -14.12 5.71 8.16
N GLY A 95 -12.98 5.32 7.57
CA GLY A 95 -12.64 3.95 7.16
C GLY A 95 -13.23 3.50 5.81
N SER A 96 -13.96 4.37 5.10
CA SER A 96 -14.20 4.17 3.67
C SER A 96 -12.97 4.60 2.86
N TYR A 97 -12.89 4.22 1.60
CA TYR A 97 -11.76 4.55 0.74
C TYR A 97 -12.20 4.95 -0.66
N THR A 98 -11.26 5.49 -1.41
CA THR A 98 -11.37 5.77 -2.83
C THR A 98 -10.16 5.21 -3.55
N GLN A 99 -10.13 5.31 -4.88
CA GLN A 99 -9.12 4.67 -5.70
C GLN A 99 -8.92 5.39 -7.03
N TYR A 100 -7.70 5.30 -7.58
CA TYR A 100 -7.33 5.91 -8.85
C TYR A 100 -7.69 7.41 -8.93
N CYS A 101 -7.26 8.17 -7.92
CA CYS A 101 -7.68 9.55 -7.73
C CYS A 101 -7.06 10.52 -8.75
N ASP A 102 -6.01 10.12 -9.43
CA ASP A 102 -5.38 10.88 -10.51
C ASP A 102 -4.99 9.96 -11.69
N LEU A 103 -5.82 9.98 -12.74
CA LEU A 103 -5.59 9.15 -13.93
C LEU A 103 -4.48 9.65 -14.84
N THR A 104 -3.94 10.85 -14.60
CA THR A 104 -2.82 11.38 -15.39
C THR A 104 -1.47 10.83 -14.94
N ARG A 105 -1.42 10.19 -13.75
CA ARG A 105 -0.27 9.47 -13.19
C ARG A 105 -0.59 7.99 -12.93
N GLN A 106 -1.40 7.41 -13.81
CA GLN A 106 -1.77 6.01 -13.76
C GLN A 106 -0.75 5.18 -14.56
N TYR A 107 -0.26 4.10 -13.95
CA TYR A 107 0.73 3.16 -14.50
C TYR A 107 0.32 1.69 -14.33
N ASP A 108 -0.95 1.40 -14.01
CA ASP A 108 -1.46 0.04 -13.77
C ASP A 108 -1.86 -0.64 -15.09
N PRO A 109 -1.16 -1.72 -15.50
CA PRO A 109 -1.47 -2.44 -16.73
C PRO A 109 -2.72 -3.34 -16.61
N LEU A 110 -3.17 -3.67 -15.39
CA LEU A 110 -4.32 -4.55 -15.13
C LEU A 110 -5.30 -3.94 -14.08
N PRO A 111 -5.95 -2.79 -14.38
CA PRO A 111 -6.81 -2.11 -13.41
C PRO A 111 -7.91 -2.99 -12.83
N SER A 112 -7.88 -3.18 -11.50
CA SER A 112 -8.88 -3.94 -10.76
C SER A 112 -9.31 -3.27 -9.43
N PRO A 113 -10.55 -2.76 -9.32
CA PRO A 113 -11.54 -2.65 -10.39
C PRO A 113 -11.14 -1.61 -11.45
N ASN A 114 -11.76 -1.67 -12.63
CA ASN A 114 -11.40 -0.84 -13.80
C ASN A 114 -12.14 0.51 -13.86
N THR A 115 -12.63 1.00 -12.72
CA THR A 115 -13.24 2.34 -12.60
C THR A 115 -12.75 3.03 -11.33
N THR A 116 -12.76 4.37 -11.30
CA THR A 116 -12.32 5.19 -10.15
C THR A 116 -13.16 5.03 -8.89
N THR A 117 -14.34 4.40 -8.98
CA THR A 117 -15.23 4.16 -7.83
C THR A 117 -15.49 2.68 -7.57
N GLY A 118 -14.91 1.79 -8.39
CA GLY A 118 -15.26 0.37 -8.43
C GLY A 118 -16.70 0.08 -8.86
N GLN A 119 -17.47 1.09 -9.25
CA GLN A 119 -18.85 0.99 -9.71
C GLN A 119 -18.94 1.24 -11.22
N PRO A 120 -20.00 0.75 -11.91
CA PRO A 120 -20.19 0.98 -13.34
C PRO A 120 -20.30 2.46 -13.76
N ASN A 121 -20.64 3.35 -12.82
CA ASN A 121 -20.74 4.80 -13.08
C ASN A 121 -19.42 5.55 -12.83
N GLY A 122 -18.38 4.89 -12.33
CA GLY A 122 -17.06 5.49 -12.14
C GLY A 122 -16.37 5.76 -13.47
N THR A 123 -15.40 6.67 -13.47
CA THR A 123 -14.58 6.94 -14.66
C THR A 123 -13.74 5.70 -14.98
N ALA A 124 -13.73 5.28 -16.25
CA ALA A 124 -12.97 4.12 -16.66
C ALA A 124 -11.46 4.33 -16.50
N VAL A 125 -10.81 3.36 -15.86
CA VAL A 125 -9.35 3.29 -15.72
C VAL A 125 -8.83 2.43 -16.87
N LYS A 126 -8.11 3.05 -17.81
CA LYS A 126 -7.56 2.34 -18.97
C LYS A 126 -6.29 1.61 -18.55
N PRO A 127 -6.06 0.37 -19.03
CA PRO A 127 -4.79 -0.31 -18.88
C PRO A 127 -3.61 0.54 -19.34
N TRP A 128 -2.58 0.64 -18.51
CA TRP A 128 -1.31 1.25 -18.88
C TRP A 128 -0.58 0.38 -19.91
N THR A 129 -0.05 1.01 -20.96
CA THR A 129 0.70 0.34 -22.03
C THR A 129 2.12 0.87 -22.19
N GLY A 130 2.56 1.73 -21.28
CA GLY A 130 3.89 2.31 -21.30
C GLY A 130 4.95 1.45 -20.59
N PRO A 131 6.11 2.03 -20.28
CA PRO A 131 7.19 1.35 -19.57
C PRO A 131 6.75 0.77 -18.21
N ASN A 132 7.46 -0.28 -17.80
CA ASN A 132 7.40 -0.86 -16.46
C ASN A 132 7.73 0.20 -15.41
N ILE A 133 6.87 0.37 -14.39
CA ILE A 133 7.05 1.40 -13.36
C ILE A 133 8.38 1.30 -12.61
N GLY A 134 8.96 0.10 -12.50
CA GLY A 134 10.28 -0.14 -11.92
C GLY A 134 11.42 0.51 -12.70
N THR A 135 11.27 0.79 -14.01
CA THR A 135 12.30 1.52 -14.78
C THR A 135 12.34 3.00 -14.41
N PHE A 136 11.33 3.53 -13.72
CA PHE A 136 11.31 4.94 -13.31
C PHE A 136 12.33 5.26 -12.23
N LEU A 137 12.85 4.24 -11.55
CA LEU A 137 13.89 4.33 -10.53
C LEU A 137 15.28 4.61 -11.14
N GLU A 138 15.51 4.23 -12.40
CA GLU A 138 16.84 4.29 -13.04
C GLU A 138 17.38 5.73 -13.15
N PRO A 139 16.63 6.74 -13.62
CA PRO A 139 17.13 8.12 -13.71
C PRO A 139 17.42 8.75 -12.34
N PHE A 140 16.92 8.17 -11.25
CA PHE A 140 17.18 8.61 -9.88
C PHE A 140 18.36 7.85 -9.25
N GLY A 141 18.94 6.88 -9.95
CA GLY A 141 20.08 6.11 -9.46
C GLY A 141 19.73 5.24 -8.25
N LYS A 142 18.54 4.61 -8.27
CA LYS A 142 17.97 3.83 -7.16
C LYS A 142 17.90 2.31 -7.43
N PRO A 143 19.00 1.64 -7.85
CA PRO A 143 18.98 0.20 -8.10
C PRO A 143 18.81 -0.64 -6.82
N ASP A 144 19.24 -0.11 -5.67
CA ASP A 144 19.07 -0.71 -4.34
C ASP A 144 17.60 -0.73 -3.89
N LEU A 145 16.86 0.35 -4.17
CA LEU A 145 15.42 0.40 -3.95
C LEU A 145 14.69 -0.64 -4.81
N LEU A 146 15.06 -0.75 -6.09
CA LEU A 146 14.50 -1.77 -6.98
C LEU A 146 14.80 -3.19 -6.47
N ASP A 147 16.02 -3.47 -6.01
CA ASP A 147 16.39 -4.79 -5.45
C ASP A 147 15.60 -5.11 -4.17
N PHE A 148 15.35 -4.11 -3.31
CA PHE A 148 14.49 -4.26 -2.15
C PHE A 148 13.05 -4.61 -2.55
N MET A 149 12.46 -3.86 -3.49
CA MET A 149 11.11 -4.12 -3.99
C MET A 149 11.02 -5.51 -4.63
N GLN A 150 12.02 -5.87 -5.44
CA GLN A 150 12.11 -7.21 -6.03
C GLN A 150 12.24 -8.30 -4.99
N THR A 151 12.68 -8.01 -3.76
CA THR A 151 12.86 -8.97 -2.66
C THR A 151 11.64 -9.09 -1.75
N TYR A 152 11.02 -7.95 -1.40
CA TYR A 152 10.02 -7.87 -0.35
C TYR A 152 8.64 -7.38 -0.79
N TRP A 153 8.49 -6.87 -2.01
CA TRP A 153 7.21 -6.41 -2.57
C TRP A 153 6.78 -7.31 -3.73
N ILE A 154 6.49 -8.56 -3.40
CA ILE A 154 6.30 -9.64 -4.37
C ILE A 154 4.83 -9.81 -4.74
N ALA A 155 4.55 -9.88 -6.04
CA ALA A 155 3.24 -10.16 -6.55
C ALA A 155 2.89 -11.65 -6.52
N GLN A 156 1.60 -11.97 -6.43
CA GLN A 156 1.07 -13.31 -6.59
C GLN A 156 0.25 -13.42 -7.89
N ASN A 157 0.56 -14.44 -8.69
CA ASN A 157 -0.05 -14.76 -10.00
C ASN A 157 0.07 -13.64 -11.06
N GLN A 158 1.03 -12.73 -10.90
CA GLN A 158 1.36 -11.67 -11.86
C GLN A 158 2.82 -11.23 -11.66
N ASP A 159 3.34 -10.41 -12.57
CA ASP A 159 4.68 -9.84 -12.42
C ASP A 159 4.70 -8.71 -11.38
N ASN A 160 5.84 -8.55 -10.71
CA ASN A 160 6.02 -7.53 -9.69
C ASN A 160 5.77 -6.10 -10.21
N ALA A 161 6.15 -5.79 -11.45
CA ALA A 161 6.04 -4.44 -11.97
C ALA A 161 4.60 -4.00 -12.22
N GLY A 162 3.78 -4.89 -12.80
CA GLY A 162 2.34 -4.63 -12.93
C GLY A 162 1.68 -4.43 -11.57
N PHE A 163 2.09 -5.21 -10.56
CA PHE A 163 1.60 -5.05 -9.20
C PHE A 163 2.01 -3.72 -8.57
N TRP A 164 3.27 -3.29 -8.69
CA TRP A 164 3.67 -1.97 -8.19
C TRP A 164 2.96 -0.83 -8.92
N GLY A 165 2.70 -1.01 -10.22
CA GLY A 165 1.90 -0.09 -11.02
C GLY A 165 0.48 0.03 -10.47
N HIS A 166 -0.14 -1.09 -10.08
CA HIS A 166 -1.42 -1.14 -9.38
C HIS A 166 -1.38 -0.35 -8.06
N GLU A 167 -0.44 -0.68 -7.18
CA GLU A 167 -0.35 -0.06 -5.85
C GLU A 167 -0.16 1.46 -5.95
N PHE A 168 0.72 1.92 -6.83
CA PHE A 168 0.89 3.35 -7.05
C PHE A 168 -0.39 3.99 -7.63
N SER A 169 -0.88 3.45 -8.75
CA SER A 169 -2.00 4.05 -9.48
C SER A 169 -3.28 4.13 -8.66
N LYS A 170 -3.57 3.05 -7.93
CA LYS A 170 -4.82 2.91 -7.19
C LYS A 170 -4.77 3.64 -5.86
N HIS A 171 -3.64 3.60 -5.16
CA HIS A 171 -3.52 4.07 -3.78
C HIS A 171 -2.63 5.32 -3.66
N ALA A 172 -1.42 5.32 -4.25
CA ALA A 172 -0.51 6.47 -4.11
C ALA A 172 -1.10 7.77 -4.67
N THR A 173 -1.84 7.68 -5.78
CA THR A 173 -2.52 8.84 -6.40
C THR A 173 -3.59 9.48 -5.52
N CYS A 174 -4.02 8.79 -4.46
CA CYS A 174 -5.01 9.26 -3.48
C CYS A 174 -4.38 9.85 -2.21
N TYR A 175 -3.07 10.05 -2.17
CA TYR A 175 -2.43 10.90 -1.18
C TYR A 175 -2.26 12.31 -1.75
N SER A 176 -2.64 13.31 -0.97
CA SER A 176 -2.42 14.72 -1.32
C SER A 176 -0.94 15.11 -1.32
N THR A 177 -0.16 14.48 -0.44
CA THR A 177 1.26 14.79 -0.24
C THR A 177 2.19 14.25 -1.32
N PHE A 178 1.74 13.33 -2.18
CA PHE A 178 2.46 12.84 -3.36
C PHE A 178 2.00 13.51 -4.66
N ASP A 179 1.22 14.59 -4.57
CA ASP A 179 0.88 15.41 -5.73
C ASP A 179 2.16 16.03 -6.33
N THR A 180 2.27 16.03 -7.66
CA THR A 180 3.44 16.59 -8.38
C THR A 180 3.67 18.06 -8.08
N ALA A 181 2.60 18.78 -7.73
CA ALA A 181 2.69 20.17 -7.28
C ALA A 181 3.62 20.34 -6.07
N CYS A 182 3.66 19.35 -5.17
CA CYS A 182 4.43 19.39 -3.93
C CYS A 182 5.94 19.33 -4.14
N TYR A 183 6.41 18.84 -5.29
CA TYR A 183 7.82 18.78 -5.67
C TYR A 183 8.32 20.11 -6.27
N GLY A 184 7.38 21.03 -6.53
CA GLY A 184 7.66 22.38 -6.94
C GLY A 184 8.13 22.52 -8.40
N PRO A 185 8.71 23.68 -8.78
CA PRO A 185 9.01 23.99 -10.18
C PRO A 185 10.20 23.19 -10.75
N LEU A 186 10.90 22.43 -9.90
CA LEU A 186 12.04 21.60 -10.27
C LEU A 186 11.69 20.10 -10.29
N TYR A 187 10.40 19.77 -10.19
CA TYR A 187 9.91 18.40 -10.26
C TYR A 187 10.54 17.64 -11.43
N ARG A 188 11.07 16.45 -11.12
CA ARG A 188 11.56 15.50 -12.10
C ARG A 188 10.50 14.45 -12.33
N GLU A 189 10.20 14.15 -13.59
CA GLU A 189 9.20 13.14 -13.93
C GLU A 189 9.44 11.82 -13.16
N HIS A 190 8.40 11.36 -12.45
CA HIS A 190 8.36 10.19 -11.57
C HIS A 190 9.06 10.30 -10.21
N GLU A 191 9.47 11.51 -9.78
CA GLU A 191 10.05 11.72 -8.45
C GLU A 191 9.09 11.29 -7.32
N GLU A 192 7.80 11.51 -7.51
CA GLU A 192 6.73 11.10 -6.60
C GLU A 192 6.47 9.59 -6.57
N VAL A 193 6.77 8.89 -7.67
CA VAL A 193 6.74 7.41 -7.71
C VAL A 193 7.86 6.86 -6.83
N VAL A 194 9.07 7.41 -6.95
CA VAL A 194 10.22 7.02 -6.13
C VAL A 194 9.94 7.28 -4.65
N ASP A 195 9.47 8.48 -4.31
CA ASP A 195 9.14 8.86 -2.93
C ASP A 195 8.02 7.99 -2.33
N PHE A 196 7.01 7.60 -3.13
CA PHE A 196 5.98 6.68 -2.66
C PHE A 196 6.56 5.31 -2.32
N PHE A 197 7.39 4.73 -3.19
CA PHE A 197 8.01 3.43 -2.92
C PHE A 197 8.92 3.46 -1.70
N GLU A 198 9.74 4.49 -1.53
CA GLU A 198 10.55 4.68 -0.32
C GLU A 198 9.68 4.81 0.94
N THR A 199 8.55 5.51 0.84
CA THR A 199 7.61 5.69 1.95
C THR A 199 6.92 4.39 2.31
N ALA A 200 6.37 3.65 1.33
CA ALA A 200 5.73 2.36 1.56
C ALA A 200 6.70 1.37 2.23
N ILE A 201 7.96 1.34 1.78
CA ILE A 201 9.00 0.53 2.40
C ILE A 201 9.29 1.01 3.83
N ARG A 202 9.43 2.32 4.07
CA ARG A 202 9.62 2.83 5.44
C ARG A 202 8.53 2.36 6.40
N TYR A 203 7.28 2.31 5.95
CA TYR A 203 6.18 1.78 6.76
C TYR A 203 6.33 0.27 6.97
N TYR A 204 6.52 -0.49 5.90
CA TYR A 204 6.72 -1.94 5.93
C TYR A 204 7.79 -2.37 6.94
N ARG A 205 8.97 -1.74 6.91
CA ARG A 205 10.13 -2.11 7.74
C ARG A 205 9.90 -1.92 9.25
N ARG A 206 8.92 -1.10 9.64
CA ARG A 206 8.54 -0.93 11.07
C ARG A 206 7.72 -2.09 11.62
N PHE A 207 7.20 -2.94 10.74
CA PHE A 207 6.31 -4.06 11.09
C PHE A 207 6.89 -5.42 10.63
N PRO A 208 7.95 -5.95 11.28
CA PRO A 208 8.48 -7.28 11.00
C PRO A 208 7.54 -8.38 11.52
N THR A 209 6.38 -8.54 10.85
CA THR A 209 5.27 -9.42 11.26
C THR A 209 5.72 -10.85 11.52
N PHE A 210 6.61 -11.40 10.68
CA PHE A 210 7.14 -12.76 10.88
C PHE A 210 7.86 -12.88 12.23
N GLU A 211 8.79 -11.96 12.51
CA GLU A 211 9.60 -11.99 13.74
C GLU A 211 8.74 -11.88 14.99
N TRP A 212 7.72 -11.01 14.96
CA TRP A 212 6.80 -10.83 16.08
C TRP A 212 5.96 -12.07 16.36
N LEU A 213 5.41 -12.69 15.31
CA LEU A 213 4.67 -13.94 15.43
C LEU A 213 5.57 -15.08 15.90
N ALA A 214 6.76 -15.22 15.30
CA ALA A 214 7.72 -16.25 15.69
C ALA A 214 8.16 -16.08 17.17
N GLY A 215 8.36 -14.84 17.63
CA GLY A 215 8.63 -14.53 19.04
C GLY A 215 7.50 -14.90 19.99
N ALA A 216 6.26 -15.02 19.50
CA ALA A 216 5.10 -15.53 20.22
C ALA A 216 4.85 -17.04 19.97
N SER A 217 5.81 -17.75 19.37
CA SER A 217 5.69 -19.16 18.96
C SER A 217 4.58 -19.43 17.94
N ILE A 218 4.21 -18.41 17.15
CA ILE A 218 3.29 -18.52 16.02
C ILE A 218 4.15 -18.56 14.75
N VAL A 219 4.40 -19.77 14.25
CA VAL A 219 5.26 -20.01 13.08
C VAL A 219 4.50 -20.73 11.97
N PRO A 220 4.93 -20.61 10.70
CA PRO A 220 4.35 -21.39 9.62
C PRO A 220 4.39 -22.89 9.93
N SER A 221 3.27 -23.58 9.76
CA SER A 221 3.12 -25.02 9.98
C SER A 221 1.94 -25.54 9.18
N ASN A 222 2.12 -26.69 8.53
CA ASN A 222 1.03 -27.39 7.85
C ASN A 222 0.20 -28.28 8.79
N LEU A 223 0.54 -28.31 10.09
CA LEU A 223 -0.08 -29.18 11.10
C LEU A 223 -0.70 -28.39 12.26
N THR A 224 -0.08 -27.27 12.62
CA THR A 224 -0.47 -26.45 13.77
C THR A 224 -1.47 -25.39 13.32
N THR A 225 -2.52 -25.23 14.11
CA THR A 225 -3.48 -24.14 13.95
C THR A 225 -3.48 -23.21 15.15
N TYR A 226 -3.95 -21.99 14.93
CA TYR A 226 -3.95 -20.89 15.88
C TYR A 226 -5.36 -20.35 16.08
N THR A 227 -5.57 -19.59 17.15
CA THR A 227 -6.78 -18.79 17.32
C THR A 227 -6.57 -17.37 16.78
N TYR A 228 -7.67 -16.70 16.41
CA TYR A 228 -7.63 -15.28 16.07
C TYR A 228 -7.04 -14.44 17.22
N ALA A 229 -7.35 -14.78 18.48
CA ALA A 229 -6.86 -14.05 19.64
C ALA A 229 -5.34 -14.16 19.78
N ASP A 230 -4.76 -15.34 19.56
CA ASP A 230 -3.29 -15.53 19.66
C ASP A 230 -2.56 -14.62 18.67
N ILE A 231 -3.00 -14.60 17.41
CA ILE A 231 -2.41 -13.77 16.34
C ILE A 231 -2.63 -12.29 16.65
N ARG A 232 -3.86 -11.89 16.99
CA ARG A 232 -4.22 -10.51 17.32
C ARG A 232 -3.38 -9.98 18.47
N ASP A 233 -3.29 -10.73 19.56
CA ASP A 233 -2.65 -10.27 20.79
C ASP A 233 -1.13 -10.21 20.61
N ALA A 234 -0.54 -11.17 19.91
CA ALA A 234 0.89 -11.14 19.56
C ALA A 234 1.28 -9.87 18.77
N LEU A 235 0.44 -9.47 17.80
CA LEU A 235 0.70 -8.27 17.00
C LEU A 235 0.35 -6.99 17.75
N PHE A 236 -0.79 -6.95 18.45
CA PHE A 236 -1.21 -5.79 19.25
C PHE A 236 -0.17 -5.40 20.31
N GLU A 237 0.48 -6.38 20.94
CA GLU A 237 1.52 -6.11 21.93
C GLU A 237 2.71 -5.34 21.35
N ARG A 238 2.95 -5.43 20.04
CA ARG A 238 4.04 -4.74 19.35
C ARG A 238 3.62 -3.40 18.76
N THR A 239 2.41 -3.31 18.25
CA THR A 239 1.94 -2.14 17.50
C THR A 239 1.14 -1.16 18.34
N LYS A 240 0.52 -1.61 19.44
CA LYS A 240 -0.42 -0.86 20.27
C LYS A 240 -1.68 -0.34 19.54
N GLY A 241 -1.88 -0.76 18.30
CA GLY A 241 -3.12 -0.63 17.53
C GLY A 241 -3.56 -2.00 17.06
N VAL A 242 -4.83 -2.34 17.27
CA VAL A 242 -5.37 -3.65 16.87
C VAL A 242 -5.32 -3.75 15.34
N PRO A 243 -4.50 -4.65 14.75
CA PRO A 243 -4.43 -4.77 13.31
C PRO A 243 -5.67 -5.49 12.76
N PHE A 244 -5.94 -5.30 11.46
CA PHE A 244 -6.80 -6.23 10.73
C PHE A 244 -6.03 -7.51 10.45
N ILE A 245 -6.68 -8.65 10.61
CA ILE A 245 -6.13 -9.98 10.30
C ILE A 245 -7.01 -10.63 9.24
N GLY A 246 -6.48 -10.77 8.04
CA GLY A 246 -7.14 -11.38 6.90
C GLY A 246 -6.83 -12.86 6.78
N CYS A 247 -7.87 -13.66 6.63
CA CYS A 247 -7.76 -15.04 6.19
C CYS A 247 -8.46 -15.27 4.85
N SER A 248 -8.00 -16.28 4.13
CA SER A 248 -8.51 -16.78 2.86
C SER A 248 -8.70 -18.32 2.91
N GLY A 249 -8.88 -18.96 1.75
CA GLY A 249 -9.08 -20.41 1.65
C GLY A 249 -10.53 -20.85 1.91
N PRO A 250 -10.76 -22.07 2.41
CA PRO A 250 -12.11 -22.52 2.74
C PRO A 250 -12.63 -21.82 4.00
N ARG A 251 -13.96 -21.65 4.06
CA ARG A 251 -14.64 -21.19 5.28
C ARG A 251 -14.65 -22.31 6.31
N TYR A 252 -14.52 -22.01 7.60
CA TYR A 252 -14.40 -23.02 8.63
C TYR A 252 -15.59 -24.00 8.63
N ASN A 253 -16.82 -23.49 8.56
CA ASN A 253 -18.02 -24.31 8.46
C ASN A 253 -18.12 -25.22 7.23
N SER A 254 -17.27 -25.02 6.21
CA SER A 254 -17.17 -25.89 5.03
C SER A 254 -16.08 -26.96 5.13
N THR A 255 -15.28 -26.94 6.20
CA THR A 255 -14.23 -27.94 6.47
C THR A 255 -14.77 -29.13 7.25
N ASP A 256 -14.06 -30.26 7.22
CA ASP A 256 -14.42 -31.44 8.03
C ASP A 256 -14.44 -31.14 9.53
N ALA A 257 -13.49 -30.31 10.00
CA ALA A 257 -13.40 -29.88 11.40
C ALA A 257 -14.57 -28.97 11.81
N GLY A 258 -15.05 -28.14 10.87
CA GLY A 258 -16.07 -27.12 11.14
C GLY A 258 -17.47 -27.45 10.63
N LYS A 259 -17.74 -28.62 10.05
CA LYS A 259 -19.01 -28.97 9.36
C LYS A 259 -20.32 -28.74 10.12
N ASN A 260 -20.27 -28.60 11.45
CA ASN A 260 -21.42 -28.30 12.32
C ASN A 260 -21.32 -26.94 13.04
N SER A 261 -20.32 -26.13 12.69
CA SER A 261 -20.11 -24.79 13.24
C SER A 261 -20.92 -23.76 12.45
N THR A 262 -21.35 -22.70 13.13
CA THR A 262 -21.91 -21.50 12.50
C THR A 262 -20.83 -20.52 12.03
N ASP A 263 -19.57 -20.79 12.36
CA ASP A 263 -18.44 -19.94 12.01
C ASP A 263 -18.10 -20.03 10.52
N ASN A 264 -18.40 -18.96 9.80
CA ASN A 264 -18.20 -18.85 8.36
C ASN A 264 -16.92 -18.09 7.99
N GLY A 265 -16.03 -17.81 8.95
CA GLY A 265 -14.76 -17.16 8.69
C GLY A 265 -13.79 -18.06 7.92
N TYR A 266 -12.82 -17.44 7.26
CA TYR A 266 -11.78 -18.11 6.48
C TYR A 266 -10.69 -18.74 7.36
N THR A 267 -10.01 -19.75 6.84
CA THR A 267 -9.14 -20.62 7.66
C THR A 267 -7.65 -20.45 7.39
N VAL A 268 -7.23 -19.76 6.33
CA VAL A 268 -5.81 -19.61 5.99
C VAL A 268 -5.35 -18.18 6.23
N PHE A 269 -4.47 -17.97 7.20
CA PHE A 269 -3.91 -16.64 7.49
C PHE A 269 -3.08 -16.13 6.32
N SER A 270 -3.47 -14.98 5.76
CA SER A 270 -2.90 -14.49 4.50
C SER A 270 -2.60 -13.00 4.47
N GLU A 271 -3.15 -12.20 5.39
CA GLU A 271 -3.01 -10.74 5.31
C GLU A 271 -3.03 -10.05 6.67
N VAL A 272 -2.27 -8.96 6.83
CA VAL A 272 -2.29 -8.10 8.02
C VAL A 272 -2.28 -6.63 7.58
N TRP A 273 -3.15 -5.81 8.16
CA TRP A 273 -3.15 -4.36 7.95
C TRP A 273 -2.93 -3.60 9.26
N TYR A 274 -1.92 -2.73 9.26
CA TYR A 274 -1.58 -1.86 10.37
C TYR A 274 -2.10 -0.45 10.09
N TYR A 275 -2.98 0.04 10.96
CA TYR A 275 -3.65 1.34 10.80
C TYR A 275 -2.91 2.42 11.57
N GLU A 276 -2.69 3.57 10.95
CA GLU A 276 -2.00 4.69 11.56
C GLU A 276 -2.60 6.02 11.08
N HIS A 277 -2.61 7.02 11.96
CA HIS A 277 -2.65 8.43 11.54
C HIS A 277 -1.23 8.95 11.42
N VAL A 278 -1.01 10.01 10.64
CA VAL A 278 0.31 10.62 10.46
C VAL A 278 0.29 12.10 10.82
N TYR A 279 1.36 12.58 11.43
CA TYR A 279 1.62 14.00 11.61
C TYR A 279 2.34 14.56 10.39
N GLY A 280 1.72 15.52 9.72
CA GLY A 280 2.25 16.14 8.51
C GLY A 280 2.27 15.18 7.33
N ARG A 281 3.46 14.94 6.78
CA ARG A 281 3.66 14.12 5.57
C ARG A 281 3.83 12.63 5.89
N PRO A 282 3.10 11.71 5.21
CA PRO A 282 3.40 10.27 5.18
C PRO A 282 4.88 9.98 4.97
N GLN A 283 5.54 10.74 4.09
CA GLN A 283 6.97 10.63 3.77
C GLN A 283 7.91 10.84 4.97
N GLU A 284 7.42 11.30 6.11
CA GLU A 284 8.22 11.50 7.33
C GLU A 284 8.09 10.33 8.31
N GLY A 285 7.00 9.55 8.25
CA GLY A 285 6.79 8.38 9.11
C GLY A 285 6.55 8.70 10.60
N ASN A 286 6.12 9.92 10.91
CA ASN A 286 5.74 10.33 12.27
C ASN A 286 4.27 9.98 12.52
N THR A 287 4.01 8.80 13.09
CA THR A 287 2.67 8.21 13.12
C THR A 287 2.13 7.94 14.53
N VAL A 288 0.80 7.77 14.59
CA VAL A 288 0.08 7.31 15.78
C VAL A 288 -0.74 6.06 15.42
N PRO A 289 -0.48 4.90 16.05
CA PRO A 289 -1.24 3.68 15.81
C PRO A 289 -2.73 3.85 16.05
N GLN A 290 -3.54 3.24 15.18
CA GLN A 290 -4.99 3.18 15.27
C GLN A 290 -5.46 1.72 15.34
N ASN A 291 -6.67 1.53 15.84
CA ASN A 291 -7.33 0.22 15.79
C ASN A 291 -8.02 0.06 14.44
N ALA A 292 -7.95 -1.15 13.88
CA ALA A 292 -8.89 -1.59 12.86
C ALA A 292 -10.33 -1.40 13.37
N SER A 293 -11.24 -1.05 12.45
CA SER A 293 -12.64 -0.82 12.83
C SER A 293 -13.25 -2.06 13.47
N SER A 294 -13.99 -1.88 14.58
CA SER A 294 -14.68 -2.98 15.26
C SER A 294 -15.69 -3.70 14.37
N SER A 295 -16.19 -3.04 13.31
CA SER A 295 -17.09 -3.65 12.33
C SER A 295 -16.37 -4.49 11.27
N TYR A 296 -15.03 -4.40 11.17
CA TYR A 296 -14.23 -5.08 10.16
C TYR A 296 -12.83 -5.42 10.69
N LEU A 297 -12.77 -6.22 11.76
CA LEU A 297 -11.50 -6.61 12.40
C LEU A 297 -10.79 -7.79 11.73
N THR A 298 -11.55 -8.66 11.06
CA THR A 298 -11.01 -9.90 10.51
C THR A 298 -11.98 -10.57 9.55
N THR A 299 -11.42 -11.29 8.58
CA THR A 299 -12.16 -12.27 7.77
C THR A 299 -11.94 -13.71 8.25
N CYS A 300 -11.11 -13.92 9.28
CA CYS A 300 -10.77 -15.22 9.84
C CYS A 300 -11.90 -15.84 10.64
N ALA A 301 -11.90 -17.17 10.67
CA ALA A 301 -12.67 -17.96 11.62
C ALA A 301 -12.27 -17.59 13.06
N LYS A 302 -13.25 -17.58 13.95
CA LYS A 302 -13.09 -17.25 15.38
C LYS A 302 -13.07 -18.50 16.26
N THR A 303 -13.45 -19.65 15.73
CA THR A 303 -13.38 -20.94 16.40
C THR A 303 -11.92 -21.21 16.79
N ALA A 304 -11.72 -21.69 18.02
CA ALA A 304 -10.38 -21.98 18.51
C ALA A 304 -9.70 -23.05 17.64
N GLY A 305 -8.47 -22.80 17.21
CA GLY A 305 -7.70 -23.72 16.36
C GLY A 305 -8.19 -23.80 14.91
N ALA A 306 -8.94 -22.80 14.43
CA ALA A 306 -9.46 -22.79 13.06
C ALA A 306 -8.49 -22.18 12.04
N ILE A 307 -7.47 -21.45 12.47
CA ILE A 307 -6.60 -20.68 11.57
C ILE A 307 -5.30 -21.44 11.31
N LEU A 308 -5.05 -21.78 10.06
CA LEU A 308 -3.78 -22.30 9.56
C LEU A 308 -2.87 -21.14 9.16
N TYR A 309 -1.61 -21.18 9.59
CA TYR A 309 -0.55 -20.34 9.07
C TYR A 309 0.41 -21.25 8.28
N PRO A 310 0.20 -21.44 6.96
CA PRO A 310 0.85 -22.54 6.23
C PRO A 310 2.32 -22.26 5.93
N GLU A 311 3.11 -23.33 5.85
CA GLU A 311 4.47 -23.27 5.28
C GLU A 311 4.40 -22.90 3.80
N ARG A 312 5.48 -22.31 3.29
CA ARG A 312 5.58 -22.01 1.86
C ARG A 312 5.79 -23.27 1.04
N SER A 313 5.31 -23.22 -0.20
CA SER A 313 5.46 -24.30 -1.17
C SER A 313 6.94 -24.55 -1.47
N ASN A 314 7.26 -25.82 -1.73
CA ASN A 314 8.62 -26.22 -2.10
C ASN A 314 9.05 -25.50 -3.38
N GLY A 315 10.23 -24.87 -3.36
CA GLY A 315 10.78 -24.11 -4.48
C GLY A 315 10.25 -22.68 -4.62
N SER A 316 9.35 -22.22 -3.74
CA SER A 316 8.80 -20.84 -3.78
C SER A 316 9.56 -19.83 -2.92
N VAL A 317 10.69 -20.22 -2.33
CA VAL A 317 11.42 -19.42 -1.33
C VAL A 317 12.87 -19.19 -1.74
N ARG A 318 13.39 -18.01 -1.42
CA ARG A 318 14.82 -17.69 -1.47
C ARG A 318 15.30 -17.08 -0.16
N VAL A 319 16.60 -17.17 0.08
CA VAL A 319 17.27 -16.36 1.11
C VAL A 319 17.34 -14.91 0.60
N PRO A 320 16.86 -13.91 1.37
CA PRO A 320 16.93 -12.52 0.98
C PRO A 320 18.38 -12.05 0.79
N THR A 321 18.63 -11.23 -0.23
CA THR A 321 19.93 -10.60 -0.52
C THR A 321 20.10 -9.24 0.15
N VAL A 322 19.00 -8.64 0.58
CA VAL A 322 18.93 -7.39 1.33
C VAL A 322 18.14 -7.62 2.61
N ALA A 323 18.46 -6.88 3.67
CA ALA A 323 17.76 -6.99 4.94
C ALA A 323 16.40 -6.29 4.88
N SER A 324 15.38 -6.91 5.49
CA SER A 324 14.06 -6.32 5.68
C SER A 324 14.07 -5.10 6.61
#